data_AF-A0A9E1NBJ3-F1
#
_entry.id   AF-A0A9E1NBJ3-F1
#
_cell.length_a   1.000
_cell.length_b   1.000
_cell.length_c   1.000
_cell.angle_alpha   90.00
_cell.angle_beta   90.00
_cell.angle_gamma   90.00
#
_symmetry.space_group_name_H-M   'P 1'
#
loop_
_entity.id
_entity.type
_entity.pdbx_description
1 polymer ?
#
loop_
_entity_poly.entity_id
_entity_poly.type
_entity_poly.pdbx_seq_one_letter_code
_entity_poly.pdbx_strand_id
1 'polypeptide(L)'
;MKRIPVKPRAGLAAAAAKHDFEFQEGVGIPYWDESAYYQFTPREIEEDLEGPATEIEGLCFQVVARAMEDETVFRRLGIAEFFWDYIADSWQNQEKNLYGRMDFSYDGNGPAKLLEYNADTPTTLYESAVFQWEWLEEATQENLLPEGCDQFNDIHEKIVASFPHLGITGPLHLASN
;
A
#
# COMPACT_ATOMS: atom_id res chain seq x y z
N MET A 1 -8.18 14.59 -8.09
CA MET A 1 -7.11 13.83 -8.76
C MET A 1 -6.98 14.32 -10.20
N LYS A 2 -5.78 14.68 -10.65
CA LYS A 2 -5.52 15.12 -12.03
C LYS A 2 -4.42 14.28 -12.66
N ARG A 3 -4.74 13.55 -13.74
CA ARG A 3 -3.74 12.84 -14.55
C ARG A 3 -3.00 13.82 -15.44
N ILE A 4 -1.68 13.89 -15.32
CA ILE A 4 -0.81 14.75 -16.12
C ILE A 4 0.04 13.87 -17.03
N PRO A 5 -0.12 13.96 -18.37
CA PRO A 5 0.77 13.27 -19.29
C PRO A 5 2.21 13.78 -19.15
N VAL A 6 3.17 12.87 -19.19
CA VAL A 6 4.59 13.18 -19.15
C VAL A 6 5.34 12.22 -20.07
N LYS A 7 6.51 12.63 -20.54
CA LYS A 7 7.39 11.71 -21.25
C LYS A 7 8.00 10.75 -20.21
N PRO A 8 8.04 9.42 -20.46
CA PRO A 8 8.81 8.50 -19.64
C PRO A 8 10.27 8.96 -19.50
N ARG A 9 10.88 8.72 -18.32
CA ARG A 9 12.24 9.18 -18.03
C ARG A 9 13.27 8.50 -18.92
N ALA A 10 14.41 9.15 -19.14
CA ALA A 10 15.51 8.53 -19.86
C ALA A 10 16.21 7.51 -18.96
N GLY A 11 16.22 6.23 -19.34
CA GLY A 11 16.97 5.20 -18.61
C GLY A 11 16.15 4.24 -17.77
N LEU A 12 14.83 4.15 -17.97
CA LEU A 12 13.97 3.15 -17.32
C LEU A 12 14.53 1.72 -17.38
N ALA A 13 15.16 1.31 -18.49
CA ALA A 13 15.79 -0.01 -18.60
C ALA A 13 16.96 -0.21 -17.62
N ALA A 14 17.77 0.83 -17.40
CA ALA A 14 18.89 0.78 -16.47
C ALA A 14 18.39 0.80 -15.01
N ALA A 15 17.39 1.62 -14.71
CA ALA A 15 16.71 1.62 -13.41
C ALA A 15 16.06 0.26 -13.12
N ALA A 16 15.36 -0.33 -14.08
CA ALA A 16 14.78 -1.67 -13.96
C ALA A 16 15.84 -2.72 -13.61
N ALA A 17 16.96 -2.74 -14.35
CA ALA A 17 18.05 -3.67 -14.10
C ALA A 17 18.73 -3.47 -12.74
N LYS A 18 18.84 -2.23 -12.25
CA LYS A 18 19.39 -1.92 -10.92
C LYS A 18 18.49 -2.45 -9.79
N HIS A 19 17.19 -2.49 -10.03
CA HIS A 19 16.16 -2.88 -9.05
C HIS A 19 15.61 -4.29 -9.29
N ASP A 20 16.25 -5.08 -10.16
CA ASP A 20 15.86 -6.44 -10.53
C ASP A 20 14.42 -6.57 -11.08
N PHE A 21 13.89 -5.51 -11.69
CA PHE A 21 12.61 -5.55 -12.40
C PHE A 21 12.74 -6.21 -13.78
N GLU A 22 11.72 -6.98 -14.17
CA GLU A 22 11.59 -7.44 -15.55
C GLU A 22 11.35 -6.24 -16.48
N PHE A 23 12.23 -6.06 -17.47
CA PHE A 23 12.10 -5.02 -18.48
C PHE A 23 12.00 -5.62 -19.87
N GLN A 24 11.00 -5.18 -20.63
CA GLN A 24 10.76 -5.60 -22.00
C GLN A 24 10.90 -4.40 -22.94
N GLU A 25 11.82 -4.49 -23.91
CA GLU A 25 12.05 -3.41 -24.87
C GLU A 25 10.77 -3.10 -25.67
N GLY A 26 10.40 -1.81 -25.75
CA GLY A 26 9.16 -1.36 -26.40
C GLY A 26 7.89 -1.55 -25.59
N VAL A 27 7.93 -2.25 -24.44
CA VAL A 27 6.79 -2.45 -23.53
C VAL A 27 7.00 -1.71 -22.21
N GLY A 28 8.20 -1.79 -21.62
CA GLY A 28 8.52 -1.24 -20.30
C GLY A 28 8.60 -2.31 -19.21
N ILE A 29 8.33 -1.91 -17.97
CA ILE A 29 8.23 -2.81 -16.82
C ILE A 29 6.74 -3.21 -16.68
N PRO A 30 6.40 -4.51 -16.56
CA PRO A 30 5.02 -4.91 -16.32
C PRO A 30 4.41 -4.17 -15.12
N TYR A 31 3.17 -3.68 -15.28
CA TYR A 31 2.42 -2.95 -14.25
C TYR A 31 2.99 -1.57 -13.83
N TRP A 32 4.01 -1.05 -14.54
CA TRP A 32 4.57 0.27 -14.30
C TRP A 32 4.41 1.17 -15.54
N ASP A 33 3.72 2.32 -15.39
CA ASP A 33 3.46 3.27 -16.47
C ASP A 33 3.99 4.67 -16.11
N GLU A 34 4.97 5.16 -16.86
CA GLU A 34 5.55 6.49 -16.71
C GLU A 34 5.01 7.51 -17.74
N SER A 35 4.00 7.15 -18.53
CA SER A 35 3.38 8.05 -19.50
C SER A 35 2.57 9.19 -18.86
N ALA A 36 2.31 9.08 -17.56
CA ALA A 36 1.66 10.11 -16.77
C ALA A 36 1.97 9.96 -15.28
N TYR A 37 1.74 11.03 -14.55
CA TYR A 37 1.61 10.99 -13.09
C TYR A 37 0.27 11.56 -12.66
N TYR A 38 -0.10 11.34 -11.41
CA TYR A 38 -1.32 11.86 -10.82
C TYR A 38 -0.98 12.94 -9.79
N GLN A 39 -1.55 14.11 -9.98
CA GLN A 39 -1.47 15.21 -9.04
C GLN A 39 -2.72 15.22 -8.15
N PHE A 40 -2.50 15.40 -6.86
CA PHE A 40 -3.55 15.53 -5.86
C PHE A 40 -3.41 16.86 -5.13
N THR A 41 -4.54 17.39 -4.67
CA THR A 41 -4.53 18.49 -3.68
C THR A 41 -4.44 17.92 -2.27
N PRO A 42 -3.97 18.69 -1.26
CA PRO A 42 -3.96 18.23 0.13
C PRO A 42 -5.33 17.76 0.62
N ARG A 43 -6.40 18.48 0.26
CA ARG A 43 -7.79 18.07 0.58
C ARG A 43 -8.14 16.71 0.00
N GLU A 44 -7.74 16.43 -1.24
CA GLU A 44 -8.00 15.12 -1.86
C GLU A 44 -7.23 13.99 -1.17
N ILE A 45 -6.02 14.27 -0.66
CA ILE A 45 -5.24 13.30 0.12
C ILE A 45 -5.89 13.08 1.48
N GLU A 46 -6.07 14.15 2.26
CA GLU A 46 -6.50 14.09 3.66
C GLU A 46 -7.97 13.67 3.80
N GLU A 47 -8.89 14.31 3.05
CA GLU A 47 -10.33 14.11 3.21
C GLU A 47 -10.87 12.97 2.34
N ASP A 48 -10.38 12.83 1.10
CA ASP A 48 -10.97 11.88 0.15
C ASP A 48 -10.28 10.50 0.18
N LEU A 49 -9.03 10.39 0.66
CA LEU A 49 -8.25 9.13 0.69
C LEU A 49 -7.91 8.68 2.12
N GLU A 50 -7.15 9.47 2.89
CA GLU A 50 -6.69 9.10 4.24
C GLU A 50 -7.84 8.95 5.23
N GLY A 51 -8.81 9.88 5.21
CA GLY A 51 -10.01 9.83 6.03
C GLY A 51 -10.80 8.52 5.86
N PRO A 52 -11.23 8.17 4.63
CA PRO A 52 -11.91 6.91 4.37
C PRO A 52 -11.08 5.67 4.69
N ALA A 53 -9.78 5.67 4.38
CA ALA A 53 -8.89 4.54 4.72
C ALA A 53 -8.85 4.29 6.24
N THR A 54 -8.71 5.36 7.03
CA THR A 54 -8.71 5.30 8.50
C THR A 54 -10.05 4.80 9.05
N GLU A 55 -11.16 5.32 8.53
CA GLU A 55 -12.50 4.89 8.94
C GLU A 55 -12.72 3.39 8.64
N ILE A 56 -12.35 2.96 7.44
CA ILE A 56 -12.50 1.56 7.00
C ILE A 56 -11.65 0.62 7.84
N GLU A 57 -10.40 0.97 8.14
CA GLU A 57 -9.55 0.16 9.02
C GLU A 57 -10.22 -0.02 10.39
N GLY A 58 -10.77 1.06 10.96
CA GLY A 58 -11.54 1.00 12.20
C GLY A 58 -12.76 0.08 12.11
N LEU A 59 -13.48 0.09 10.99
CA LEU A 59 -14.60 -0.82 10.74
C LEU A 59 -14.14 -2.28 10.64
N CYS A 60 -12.99 -2.56 10.01
CA CYS A 60 -12.41 -3.91 9.97
C CYS A 60 -12.11 -4.43 11.38
N PHE A 61 -11.50 -3.61 12.24
CA PHE A 61 -11.28 -3.99 13.64
C PHE A 61 -12.57 -4.22 14.43
N GLN A 62 -13.64 -3.47 14.15
CA GLN A 62 -14.95 -3.73 14.75
C GLN A 62 -15.54 -5.09 14.33
N VAL A 63 -15.32 -5.51 13.07
CA VAL A 63 -15.73 -6.85 12.61
C VAL A 63 -14.96 -7.94 13.35
N VAL A 64 -13.65 -7.78 13.53
CA VAL A 64 -12.82 -8.74 14.29
C VAL A 64 -13.28 -8.82 15.74
N ALA A 65 -13.48 -7.67 16.40
CA ALA A 65 -13.98 -7.62 17.78
C ALA A 65 -15.35 -8.32 17.91
N ARG A 66 -16.26 -8.10 16.97
CA ARG A 66 -17.56 -8.78 16.95
C ARG A 66 -17.43 -10.29 16.75
N ALA A 67 -16.48 -10.74 15.95
CA ALA A 67 -16.25 -12.18 15.74
C ALA A 67 -15.83 -12.91 17.03
N MET A 68 -15.26 -12.19 18.01
CA MET A 68 -14.91 -12.76 19.32
C MET A 68 -16.13 -13.04 20.21
N GLU A 69 -17.25 -12.36 19.95
CA GLU A 69 -18.48 -12.47 20.76
C GLU A 69 -19.59 -13.25 20.03
N ASP A 70 -19.53 -13.30 18.69
CA ASP A 70 -20.57 -13.83 17.82
C ASP A 70 -19.97 -14.68 16.69
N GLU A 71 -19.93 -16.00 16.92
CA GLU A 71 -19.46 -17.00 15.95
C GLU A 71 -20.17 -16.92 14.58
N THR A 72 -21.36 -16.32 14.50
CA THR A 72 -22.05 -16.16 13.21
C THR A 72 -21.24 -15.30 12.24
N VAL A 73 -20.36 -14.43 12.74
CA VAL A 73 -19.41 -13.66 11.92
C VAL A 73 -18.41 -14.58 11.25
N PHE A 74 -17.75 -15.49 11.98
CA PHE A 74 -16.82 -16.45 11.39
C PHE A 74 -17.49 -17.34 10.35
N ARG A 75 -18.70 -17.82 10.65
CA ARG A 75 -19.49 -18.62 9.69
C ARG A 75 -19.80 -17.85 8.41
N ARG A 76 -20.14 -16.55 8.50
CA ARG A 76 -20.39 -15.68 7.34
C ARG A 76 -19.14 -15.39 6.53
N LEU A 77 -17.98 -15.31 7.20
CA LEU A 77 -16.68 -15.17 6.55
C LEU A 77 -16.18 -16.49 5.93
N GLY A 78 -16.84 -17.62 6.21
CA GLY A 78 -16.44 -18.93 5.69
C GLY A 78 -15.17 -19.49 6.37
N ILE A 79 -14.82 -18.99 7.55
CA ILE A 79 -13.65 -19.44 8.32
C ILE A 79 -13.99 -20.77 8.99
N ALA A 80 -13.17 -21.80 8.75
CA ALA A 80 -13.36 -23.12 9.34
C ALA A 80 -13.16 -23.10 10.87
N GLU A 81 -14.02 -23.83 11.59
CA GLU A 81 -14.12 -23.81 13.06
C GLU A 81 -12.80 -24.11 13.78
N PHE A 82 -11.98 -25.00 13.22
CA PHE A 82 -10.69 -25.35 13.82
C PHE A 82 -9.65 -24.20 13.84
N PHE A 83 -9.92 -23.07 13.16
CA PHE A 83 -9.10 -21.85 13.24
C PHE A 83 -9.60 -20.83 14.26
N TRP A 84 -10.79 -21.01 14.84
CA TRP A 84 -11.42 -19.95 15.63
C TRP A 84 -10.65 -19.65 16.92
N ASP A 85 -10.22 -20.67 17.65
CA ASP A 85 -9.40 -20.50 18.85
C ASP A 85 -8.06 -19.82 18.51
N TYR A 86 -7.43 -20.20 17.39
CA TYR A 86 -6.19 -19.57 16.93
C TYR A 86 -6.36 -18.06 16.66
N ILE A 87 -7.44 -17.67 15.99
CA ILE A 87 -7.75 -16.27 15.73
C ILE A 87 -8.05 -15.52 17.03
N ALA A 88 -8.80 -16.15 17.95
CA ALA A 88 -9.12 -15.57 19.25
C ALA A 88 -7.87 -15.35 20.10
N ASP A 89 -6.95 -16.32 20.12
CA ASP A 89 -5.67 -16.23 20.82
C ASP A 89 -4.80 -15.10 20.24
N SER A 90 -4.67 -15.02 18.91
CA SER A 90 -3.94 -13.93 18.23
C SER A 90 -4.49 -12.55 18.59
N TRP A 91 -5.83 -12.41 18.59
CA TRP A 91 -6.50 -11.17 18.99
C TRP A 91 -6.29 -10.83 20.47
N GLN A 92 -6.44 -11.79 21.38
CA GLN A 92 -6.22 -11.59 22.82
C GLN A 92 -4.77 -11.22 23.15
N ASN A 93 -3.83 -11.83 22.44
CA ASN A 93 -2.40 -11.55 22.57
C ASN A 93 -1.99 -10.22 21.93
N GLN A 94 -2.90 -9.55 21.21
CA GLN A 94 -2.65 -8.29 20.51
C GLN A 94 -1.46 -8.41 19.55
N GLU A 95 -1.41 -9.54 18.83
CA GLU A 95 -0.40 -9.78 17.80
C GLU A 95 -0.42 -8.65 16.76
N LYS A 96 0.78 -8.26 16.32
CA LYS A 96 0.96 -7.05 15.51
C LYS A 96 0.79 -7.35 14.03
N ASN A 97 0.00 -6.54 13.34
CA ASN A 97 0.07 -6.38 11.90
C ASN A 97 1.18 -5.37 11.53
N LEU A 98 1.67 -5.43 10.30
CA LEU A 98 2.71 -4.52 9.80
C LEU A 98 2.16 -3.52 8.78
N TYR A 99 1.47 -4.01 7.75
CA TYR A 99 0.86 -3.18 6.71
C TYR A 99 -0.27 -3.92 6.01
N GLY A 100 -1.13 -3.17 5.31
CA GLY A 100 -2.19 -3.68 4.44
C GLY A 100 -2.35 -2.77 3.22
N ARG A 101 -2.99 -3.25 2.15
CA ARG A 101 -3.29 -2.45 0.95
C ARG A 101 -4.79 -2.37 0.70
N MET A 102 -5.34 -1.16 0.66
CA MET A 102 -6.72 -0.91 0.27
C MET A 102 -6.79 -0.50 -1.20
N ASP A 103 -7.68 -1.13 -1.93
CA ASP A 103 -7.94 -0.82 -3.33
C ASP A 103 -9.20 0.04 -3.39
N PHE A 104 -9.06 1.26 -3.93
CA PHE A 104 -10.12 2.26 -3.95
C PHE A 104 -10.57 2.60 -5.37
N SER A 105 -11.87 2.88 -5.51
CA SER A 105 -12.42 3.62 -6.64
C SER A 105 -12.55 5.10 -6.26
N TYR A 106 -11.88 5.97 -7.02
CA TYR A 106 -11.82 7.40 -6.76
C TYR A 106 -11.63 8.20 -8.06
N ASP A 107 -12.42 9.25 -8.25
CA ASP A 107 -12.41 10.09 -9.45
C ASP A 107 -12.04 11.57 -9.17
N GLY A 108 -11.77 11.92 -7.91
CA GLY A 108 -11.56 13.31 -7.47
C GLY A 108 -12.78 14.01 -6.87
N ASN A 109 -13.97 13.39 -6.92
CA ASN A 109 -15.23 14.00 -6.49
C ASN A 109 -15.79 13.34 -5.22
N GLY A 110 -15.19 13.69 -4.08
CA GLY A 110 -15.62 13.23 -2.75
C GLY A 110 -14.96 11.91 -2.33
N PRO A 111 -15.42 11.31 -1.22
CA PRO A 111 -14.67 10.23 -0.57
C PRO A 111 -14.54 8.97 -1.42
N ALA A 112 -13.32 8.42 -1.46
CA ALA A 112 -13.02 7.17 -2.13
C ALA A 112 -13.87 6.00 -1.62
N LYS A 113 -14.15 5.03 -2.50
CA LYS A 113 -14.97 3.85 -2.20
C LYS A 113 -14.14 2.58 -2.26
N LEU A 114 -14.17 1.81 -1.17
CA LEU A 114 -13.42 0.57 -1.05
C LEU A 114 -13.92 -0.45 -2.07
N LEU A 115 -12.98 -1.07 -2.79
CA LEU A 115 -13.21 -2.26 -3.60
C LEU A 115 -12.82 -3.50 -2.81
N GLU A 116 -11.61 -3.51 -2.25
CA GLU A 116 -11.11 -4.58 -1.38
C GLU A 116 -10.03 -4.08 -0.41
N TYR A 117 -9.80 -4.86 0.65
CA TYR A 117 -8.71 -4.64 1.59
C TYR A 117 -7.85 -5.91 1.70
N ASN A 118 -6.64 -5.83 1.16
CA ASN A 118 -5.62 -6.87 1.21
C ASN A 118 -4.79 -6.72 2.50
N ALA A 119 -5.30 -7.29 3.60
CA ALA A 119 -4.70 -7.17 4.92
C ALA A 119 -3.67 -8.26 5.27
N ASP A 120 -3.60 -9.34 4.48
CA ASP A 120 -2.77 -10.53 4.77
C ASP A 120 -1.46 -10.54 3.97
N THR A 121 -1.55 -10.60 2.63
CA THR A 121 -0.39 -10.62 1.73
C THR A 121 -0.46 -9.55 0.63
N PRO A 122 -0.48 -8.25 0.99
CA PRO A 122 -0.48 -7.17 0.01
C PRO A 122 0.81 -7.14 -0.83
N THR A 123 0.64 -7.11 -2.15
CA THR A 123 1.71 -6.90 -3.15
C THR A 123 1.95 -5.40 -3.40
N THR A 124 2.91 -5.08 -4.29
CA THR A 124 3.28 -3.72 -4.76
C THR A 124 4.02 -2.83 -3.75
N LEU A 125 4.55 -3.41 -2.67
CA LEU A 125 5.21 -2.63 -1.62
C LEU A 125 6.50 -1.98 -2.11
N TYR A 126 7.34 -2.70 -2.84
CA TYR A 126 8.66 -2.22 -3.27
C TYR A 126 8.54 -1.13 -4.35
N GLU A 127 7.62 -1.33 -5.29
CA GLU A 127 7.26 -0.37 -6.34
C GLU A 127 6.85 0.96 -5.72
N SER A 128 5.91 0.95 -4.78
CA SER A 128 5.42 2.17 -4.13
C SER A 128 6.44 2.77 -3.17
N ALA A 129 7.13 1.98 -2.36
CA ALA A 129 7.99 2.52 -1.29
C ALA A 129 9.38 2.97 -1.78
N VAL A 130 9.91 2.37 -2.85
CA VAL A 130 11.30 2.58 -3.29
C VAL A 130 11.35 3.10 -4.72
N PHE A 131 10.74 2.37 -5.66
CA PHE A 131 10.89 2.69 -7.08
C PHE A 131 10.20 4.00 -7.48
N GLN A 132 9.06 4.31 -6.85
CA GLN A 132 8.38 5.59 -7.01
C GLN A 132 9.21 6.78 -6.50
N TRP A 133 9.95 6.62 -5.40
CA TRP A 133 10.86 7.67 -4.92
C TRP A 133 12.00 7.92 -5.92
N GLU A 134 12.63 6.88 -6.43
CA GLU A 134 13.66 7.02 -7.46
C GLU A 134 13.12 7.69 -8.73
N TRP A 135 11.90 7.34 -9.15
CA TRP A 135 11.24 8.01 -10.25
C TRP A 135 11.01 9.50 -9.99
N LEU A 136 10.56 9.87 -8.78
CA LEU A 136 10.35 11.27 -8.38
C LEU A 136 11.66 12.08 -8.48
N GLU A 137 12.76 11.53 -7.95
CA GLU A 137 14.08 12.18 -7.98
C GLU A 137 14.58 12.38 -9.42
N GLU A 138 14.54 11.35 -10.25
CA GLU A 138 15.01 11.41 -11.63
C GLU A 138 14.11 12.30 -12.50
N ALA A 139 12.79 12.20 -12.35
CA ALA A 139 11.85 13.06 -13.05
C ALA A 139 12.01 14.54 -12.68
N THR A 140 12.40 14.83 -11.43
CA THR A 140 12.75 16.18 -11.00
C THR A 140 14.04 16.66 -11.67
N GLN A 141 15.09 15.84 -11.72
CA GLN A 141 16.36 16.17 -12.38
C GLN A 141 16.19 16.41 -13.89
N GLU A 142 15.31 15.65 -14.53
CA GLU A 142 14.96 15.80 -15.95
C GLU A 142 13.98 16.95 -16.23
N ASN A 143 13.53 17.69 -15.21
CA ASN A 143 12.53 18.76 -15.31
C ASN A 143 11.18 18.28 -15.91
N LEU A 144 10.79 17.04 -15.60
CA LEU A 144 9.51 16.44 -15.99
C LEU A 144 8.37 16.88 -15.06
N LEU A 145 8.71 17.37 -13.86
CA LEU A 145 7.79 17.78 -12.81
C LEU A 145 7.88 19.29 -12.55
N PRO A 146 6.79 19.93 -12.09
CA PRO A 146 6.86 21.32 -11.63
C PRO A 146 7.82 21.48 -10.45
N GLU A 147 8.42 22.67 -10.32
CA GLU A 147 9.30 22.98 -9.19
C GLU A 147 8.54 22.87 -7.85
N GLY A 148 9.21 22.28 -6.85
CA GLY A 148 8.67 22.13 -5.51
C GLY A 148 7.55 21.08 -5.37
N CYS A 149 7.36 20.21 -6.36
CA CYS A 149 6.52 19.03 -6.21
C CYS A 149 7.18 17.98 -5.32
N ASP A 150 6.34 17.22 -4.62
CA ASP A 150 6.73 16.10 -3.76
C ASP A 150 5.62 15.04 -3.79
N GLN A 151 5.85 13.89 -3.14
CA GLN A 151 4.86 12.85 -2.91
C GLN A 151 4.36 12.86 -1.46
N PHE A 152 3.12 12.43 -1.24
CA PHE A 152 2.58 12.19 0.11
C PHE A 152 2.93 10.79 0.65
N ASN A 153 3.49 9.93 -0.20
CA ASN A 153 3.86 8.57 0.13
C ASN A 153 5.09 8.54 1.05
N ASP A 154 4.92 8.02 2.25
CA ASP A 154 5.95 7.84 3.28
C ASP A 154 6.08 6.35 3.72
N ILE A 155 5.69 5.42 2.85
CA ILE A 155 5.59 3.98 3.16
C ILE A 155 6.94 3.44 3.67
N HIS A 156 8.05 3.81 3.04
CA HIS A 156 9.37 3.35 3.45
C HIS A 156 9.68 3.78 4.88
N GLU A 157 9.52 5.07 5.16
CA GLU A 157 9.76 5.67 6.46
C GLU A 157 8.86 5.06 7.54
N LYS A 158 7.57 4.85 7.24
CA LYS A 158 6.60 4.24 8.15
C LYS A 158 6.94 2.80 8.47
N ILE A 159 7.37 2.02 7.48
CA ILE A 159 7.79 0.63 7.70
C ILE A 159 9.04 0.60 8.58
N VAL A 160 10.08 1.35 8.21
CA VAL A 160 11.32 1.42 9.00
C VAL A 160 11.04 1.83 10.44
N ALA A 161 10.15 2.82 10.64
CA ALA A 161 9.74 3.27 11.97
C ALA A 161 8.92 2.21 12.73
N SER A 162 8.15 1.36 12.04
CA SER A 162 7.30 0.33 12.66
C SER A 162 8.08 -0.90 13.13
N PHE A 163 9.16 -1.28 12.44
CA PHE A 163 9.92 -2.51 12.73
C PHE A 163 10.41 -2.63 14.18
N PRO A 164 10.99 -1.59 14.80
CA PRO A 164 11.39 -1.63 16.23
C PRO A 164 10.23 -1.92 17.19
N HIS A 165 8.98 -1.67 16.78
CA HIS A 165 7.80 -1.86 17.61
C HIS A 165 7.19 -3.26 17.48
N LEU A 166 7.73 -4.14 16.62
CA LEU A 166 7.25 -5.51 16.44
C LEU A 166 7.66 -6.49 17.55
N GLY A 167 8.51 -6.07 18.50
CA GLY A 167 8.91 -6.91 19.64
C GLY A 167 9.79 -8.12 19.27
N ILE A 168 10.47 -8.07 18.12
CA ILE A 168 11.35 -9.13 17.66
C ILE A 168 12.66 -9.10 18.48
N THR A 169 12.91 -10.15 19.26
CA THR A 169 14.07 -10.26 20.17
C THR A 169 15.20 -11.15 19.65
N GLY A 170 15.02 -11.76 18.48
CA GLY A 170 15.95 -12.71 17.86
C GLY A 170 16.03 -12.55 16.35
N PRO A 171 16.54 -13.56 15.61
CA PRO A 171 16.57 -13.50 14.15
C PRO A 171 15.14 -13.39 13.58
N LEU A 172 14.94 -12.44 12.67
CA LEU A 172 13.73 -12.36 11.86
C LEU A 172 13.92 -13.24 10.62
N HIS A 173 13.10 -14.28 10.50
CA HIS A 173 13.04 -15.12 9.30
C HIS A 173 11.99 -14.54 8.36
N LEU A 174 12.40 -14.22 7.13
CA LEU A 174 11.50 -13.77 6.06
C LEU A 174 11.28 -14.96 5.10
N ALA A 175 10.02 -15.22 4.77
CA ALA A 175 9.63 -16.23 3.80
C ALA A 175 8.98 -15.54 2.59
N SER A 176 9.39 -15.93 1.39
CA SER A 176 8.78 -15.53 0.12
C SER A 176 8.41 -16.79 -0.66
N ASN A 177 7.30 -16.71 -1.40
CA ASN A 177 6.90 -17.75 -2.34
C ASN A 177 7.75 -17.72 -3.62
#